data_AF-A0AAD7ZWJ8-F1
#
_entry.id   AF-A0AAD7ZWJ8-F1
#
_cell.length_a   1.000
_cell.length_b   1.000
_cell.length_c   1.000
_cell.angle_alpha   90.00
_cell.angle_beta   90.00
_cell.angle_gamma   90.00
#
_symmetry.space_group_name_H-M   'P 1'
#
loop_
_entity.id
_entity.type
_entity.pdbx_description
1 polymer ?
#
loop_
_entity_poly.entity_id
_entity_poly.type
_entity_poly.pdbx_seq_one_letter_code
_entity_poly.pdbx_strand_id
1 'polypeptide(L)'
;NRALAYAELGTMNTSSGAEYAYFMDAFGPMPAYLFSWVSTLVLKPSQLAIICLSFAKYAVEAFVTECEPPDIVVKLVAILAIAVILFINCYSVNLATGVQNVFTAAKLVAILIVICGGAYKLAEGKSNLTSGYVSKMAQVLVIS
;
A
#
# COMPACT_ATOMS: atom_id res chain seq x y z
N ASN A 1 -2.69 21.93 7.04
CA ASN A 1 -2.17 21.89 8.42
C ASN A 1 -1.45 20.62 8.83
N ARG A 2 -2.08 19.42 8.84
CA ARG A 2 -1.43 18.21 9.41
C ARG A 2 -0.07 17.90 8.80
N ALA A 3 0.06 17.90 7.47
CA ALA A 3 1.34 17.65 6.80
C ALA A 3 2.42 18.71 7.10
N LEU A 4 2.03 19.96 7.33
CA LEU A 4 2.97 21.04 7.68
C LEU A 4 3.50 20.84 9.10
N ALA A 5 2.63 20.45 10.05
CA ALA A 5 3.04 20.11 11.41
C ALA A 5 4.00 18.90 11.42
N TYR A 6 3.75 17.87 10.61
CA TYR A 6 4.68 16.75 10.45
C TYR A 6 6.01 17.15 9.81
N ALA A 7 6.01 18.12 8.89
CA ALA A 7 7.23 18.64 8.29
C ALA A 7 8.07 19.45 9.30
N GLU A 8 7.43 20.25 10.17
CA GLU A 8 8.11 21.01 11.22
C GLU A 8 8.65 20.12 12.35
N LEU A 9 7.90 19.09 12.76
CA LEU A 9 8.42 18.04 13.64
C LEU A 9 9.59 17.30 12.98
N GLY A 10 9.44 16.97 11.69
CA GLY A 10 10.45 16.42 10.77
C GLY A 10 11.83 17.06 10.84
N THR A 11 11.85 18.38 10.86
CA THR A 11 13.09 19.17 10.86
C THR A 11 13.62 19.44 12.26
N MET A 12 12.80 19.29 13.30
CA MET A 12 13.18 19.57 14.69
C MET A 12 13.85 18.36 15.39
N ASN A 13 13.62 17.13 14.92
CA ASN A 13 14.26 15.93 15.47
C ASN A 13 14.99 15.13 14.38
N THR A 14 16.32 15.15 14.40
CA THR A 14 17.19 14.40 13.47
C THR A 14 17.53 12.99 13.96
N SER A 15 16.79 12.45 14.93
CA SER A 15 16.98 11.07 15.40
C SER A 15 16.42 10.05 14.40
N SER A 16 17.23 9.03 14.09
CA SER A 16 16.88 7.92 13.19
C SER A 16 15.84 7.00 13.84
N GLY A 17 14.57 7.39 13.78
CA GLY A 17 13.44 6.62 14.36
C GLY A 17 12.05 6.97 13.81
N ALA A 18 11.95 7.96 12.91
CA ALA A 18 10.69 8.45 12.37
C ALA A 18 9.69 8.84 13.49
N GLU A 19 8.43 8.42 13.39
CA GLU A 19 7.36 8.79 14.32
C GLU A 19 7.63 8.39 15.79
N TYR A 20 8.43 7.34 15.99
CA TYR A 20 8.84 6.88 17.31
C TYR A 20 9.69 7.91 18.07
N ALA A 21 10.55 8.65 17.37
CA ALA A 21 11.41 9.64 17.98
C ALA A 21 10.60 10.84 18.52
N TYR A 22 9.51 11.22 17.85
CA TYR A 22 8.59 12.26 18.35
C TYR A 22 7.84 11.80 19.60
N PHE A 23 7.38 10.56 19.64
CA PHE A 23 6.71 10.01 20.81
C PHE A 23 7.66 9.82 22.00
N MET A 24 8.94 9.49 21.73
CA MET A 24 9.97 9.40 22.75
C MET A 24 10.22 10.74 23.43
N ASP A 25 10.37 11.82 22.65
CA ASP A 25 10.63 13.16 23.17
C ASP A 25 9.40 13.80 23.83
N ALA A 26 8.20 13.53 23.33
CA ALA A 26 6.97 14.17 23.83
C ALA A 26 6.32 13.43 25.02
N PHE A 27 6.39 12.09 25.06
CA PHE A 27 5.65 11.27 26.03
C PHE A 27 6.54 10.32 26.84
N GLY A 28 7.83 10.25 26.55
CA GLY A 28 8.78 9.39 27.25
C GLY A 28 8.84 7.93 26.73
N PRO A 29 9.66 7.08 27.37
CA PRO A 29 10.04 5.77 26.82
C PRO A 29 8.91 4.74 26.79
N MET A 30 7.98 4.78 27.74
CA MET A 30 6.90 3.80 27.86
C MET A 30 5.86 3.90 26.71
N PRO A 31 5.25 5.06 26.42
CA PRO A 31 4.31 5.20 25.31
C PRO A 31 4.97 5.12 23.93
N ALA A 32 6.22 5.57 23.79
CA ALA A 32 6.97 5.40 22.55
C ALA A 32 7.15 3.90 22.22
N TYR A 33 7.52 3.08 23.21
CA TYR A 33 7.66 1.63 23.02
C TYR A 33 6.34 0.98 22.58
N LEU A 34 5.23 1.32 23.24
CA LEU A 34 3.91 0.81 22.86
C LEU A 34 3.52 1.20 21.43
N PHE A 35 3.81 2.44 21.02
CA PHE A 35 3.54 2.90 19.66
C PHE A 35 4.36 2.12 18.61
N SER A 36 5.66 1.93 18.85
CA SER A 36 6.51 1.13 17.96
C SER A 36 6.07 -0.33 17.91
N TRP A 37 5.69 -0.90 19.05
CA TRP A 37 5.22 -2.28 19.16
C TRP A 37 3.91 -2.50 18.39
N VAL A 38 2.92 -1.62 18.56
CA VAL A 38 1.66 -1.68 17.79
C VAL A 38 1.90 -1.44 16.30
N SER A 39 2.78 -0.49 15.96
CA SER A 39 3.08 -0.17 14.57
C SER A 39 3.80 -1.30 13.83
N THR A 40 4.69 -2.01 14.52
CA THR A 40 5.41 -3.14 13.93
C THR A 40 4.55 -4.40 13.87
N LEU A 41 3.74 -4.68 14.90
CA LEU A 41 2.95 -5.90 14.99
C LEU A 41 1.56 -5.84 14.37
N VAL A 42 0.95 -4.65 14.21
CA VAL A 42 -0.43 -4.53 13.71
C VAL A 42 -0.44 -3.89 12.34
N LEU A 43 0.24 -2.76 12.15
CA LEU A 43 0.20 -2.00 10.91
C LEU A 43 0.90 -2.73 9.75
N LYS A 44 2.08 -3.31 9.97
CA LYS A 44 2.81 -4.05 8.92
C LYS A 44 2.08 -5.31 8.41
N PRO A 45 1.62 -6.23 9.27
CA PRO A 45 0.93 -7.43 8.79
C PRO A 45 -0.47 -7.13 8.24
N SER A 46 -1.18 -6.11 8.76
CA SER A 46 -2.50 -5.75 8.22
C SER A 46 -2.43 -5.26 6.77
N GLN A 47 -1.40 -4.49 6.42
CA GLN A 47 -1.17 -4.06 5.04
C GLN A 47 -0.96 -5.25 4.10
N LEU A 48 -0.12 -6.22 4.48
CA LEU A 48 0.08 -7.44 3.69
C LEU A 48 -1.21 -8.27 3.60
N ALA A 49 -1.97 -8.39 4.69
CA ALA A 49 -3.23 -9.13 4.71
C ALA A 49 -4.26 -8.52 3.75
N ILE A 50 -4.39 -7.19 3.70
CA ILE A 50 -5.32 -6.49 2.78
C ILE A 50 -4.94 -6.77 1.32
N ILE A 51 -3.66 -6.70 0.98
CA ILE A 51 -3.18 -6.97 -0.38
C ILE A 51 -3.47 -8.43 -0.76
N CYS A 52 -3.13 -9.40 0.11
CA CYS A 52 -3.36 -10.82 -0.15
C CYS A 52 -4.86 -11.15 -0.27
N LEU A 53 -5.70 -10.56 0.57
CA LEU A 53 -7.16 -10.71 0.50
C LEU A 53 -7.72 -10.13 -0.80
N SER A 54 -7.21 -8.97 -1.22
CA SER A 54 -7.64 -8.34 -2.48
C SER A 54 -7.24 -9.22 -3.67
N PHE A 55 -5.99 -9.71 -3.69
CA PHE A 55 -5.53 -10.65 -4.71
C PHE A 55 -6.36 -11.94 -4.72
N ALA A 56 -6.63 -12.54 -3.56
CA ALA A 56 -7.43 -13.76 -3.45
C ALA A 56 -8.86 -13.54 -3.96
N LYS A 57 -9.48 -12.40 -3.68
CA LYS A 57 -10.81 -12.04 -4.21
C LYS A 57 -10.79 -11.96 -5.75
N TYR A 58 -9.86 -11.20 -6.32
CA TYR A 58 -9.75 -11.09 -7.78
C TYR A 58 -9.39 -12.41 -8.45
N ALA A 59 -8.55 -13.24 -7.83
CA ALA A 59 -8.21 -14.56 -8.33
C ALA A 59 -9.44 -15.48 -8.33
N VAL A 60 -10.22 -15.51 -7.24
CA VAL A 60 -11.43 -16.34 -7.16
C VAL A 60 -12.49 -15.86 -8.15
N GLU A 61 -12.71 -14.55 -8.29
CA GLU A 61 -13.62 -14.00 -9.31
C GLU A 61 -13.22 -14.39 -10.74
N ALA A 62 -11.91 -14.52 -11.02
CA ALA A 62 -11.43 -14.94 -12.34
C ALA A 62 -11.71 -16.42 -12.66
N PHE A 63 -11.86 -17.28 -11.65
CA PHE A 63 -12.11 -18.72 -11.84
C PHE A 63 -13.59 -19.10 -11.70
N VAL A 64 -14.42 -18.26 -11.08
CA VAL A 64 -15.84 -18.53 -10.84
C VAL A 64 -16.70 -17.49 -11.56
N THR A 65 -16.97 -17.73 -12.84
CA THR A 65 -17.64 -16.76 -13.73
C THR A 65 -19.14 -16.59 -13.47
N GLU A 66 -19.81 -17.54 -12.80
CA GLU A 66 -21.29 -17.58 -12.73
C GLU A 66 -21.93 -17.94 -11.36
N CYS A 67 -21.17 -18.08 -10.27
CA CYS A 67 -21.76 -18.37 -8.95
C CYS A 67 -21.07 -17.58 -7.84
N GLU A 68 -21.86 -17.03 -6.92
CA GLU A 68 -21.37 -16.37 -5.71
C GLU A 68 -20.54 -17.39 -4.88
N PRO A 69 -19.22 -17.24 -4.82
CA PRO A 69 -18.37 -18.23 -4.18
C PRO A 69 -18.58 -18.17 -2.66
N PRO A 70 -18.76 -19.32 -1.98
CA PRO A 70 -18.96 -19.34 -0.53
C PRO A 70 -17.78 -18.69 0.19
N ASP A 71 -18.06 -17.76 1.12
CA ASP A 71 -17.07 -16.98 1.88
C ASP A 71 -15.96 -17.81 2.52
N ILE A 72 -16.26 -19.06 2.88
CA ILE A 72 -15.32 -20.01 3.47
C ILE A 72 -14.19 -20.38 2.49
N VAL A 73 -14.49 -20.55 1.21
CA VAL A 73 -13.50 -20.92 0.19
C VAL A 73 -12.58 -19.74 -0.10
N VAL A 74 -13.13 -18.53 -0.22
CA VAL A 74 -12.34 -17.29 -0.39
C VAL A 74 -11.41 -17.09 0.81
N LYS A 75 -11.91 -17.31 2.03
CA LYS A 75 -11.10 -17.20 3.26
C LYS A 75 -10.01 -18.26 3.34
N LEU A 76 -10.29 -19.51 2.99
CA LEU A 76 -9.28 -20.58 2.98
C LEU A 76 -8.17 -20.32 1.96
N VAL A 77 -8.54 -19.91 0.74
CA VAL A 77 -7.58 -19.54 -0.31
C VAL A 77 -6.75 -18.32 0.12
N ALA A 78 -7.37 -17.32 0.75
CA ALA A 78 -6.65 -16.17 1.28
C ALA A 78 -5.66 -16.55 2.40
N ILE A 79 -6.06 -17.42 3.34
CA ILE A 79 -5.17 -17.88 4.43
C ILE A 79 -3.98 -18.66 3.85
N LEU A 80 -4.22 -19.56 2.90
CA LEU A 80 -3.15 -20.30 2.20
C LEU A 80 -2.22 -19.35 1.45
N ALA A 81 -2.75 -18.36 0.73
CA ALA A 81 -1.94 -17.37 0.02
C ALA A 81 -1.08 -16.54 0.99
N ILE A 82 -1.65 -16.10 2.12
CA ILE A 82 -0.93 -15.38 3.18
C ILE A 82 0.20 -16.26 3.75
N ALA A 83 -0.08 -17.54 4.03
CA ALA A 83 0.91 -18.47 4.58
C ALA A 83 2.08 -18.71 3.61
N VAL A 84 1.80 -18.88 2.31
CA VAL A 84 2.82 -19.03 1.27
C VAL A 84 3.66 -17.76 1.12
N ILE A 85 3.01 -16.59 1.10
CA ILE A 85 3.71 -15.30 1.01
C ILE A 85 4.58 -15.09 2.25
N LEU A 86 4.07 -15.38 3.44
CA LEU A 86 4.83 -15.30 4.69
C LEU A 86 6.05 -16.23 4.65
N PHE A 87 5.87 -17.47 4.18
CA PHE A 87 6.95 -18.43 4.04
C PHE A 87 8.04 -17.93 3.08
N ILE A 88 7.65 -17.39 1.91
CA ILE A 88 8.58 -16.81 0.94
C ILE A 88 9.31 -15.59 1.54
N ASN A 89 8.59 -14.73 2.27
CA ASN A 89 9.18 -13.57 2.95
C ASN A 89 10.18 -14.00 4.03
N CYS A 90 9.89 -15.04 4.82
CA CYS A 90 10.79 -15.57 5.83
C CYS A 90 12.01 -16.27 5.22
N TYR A 91 11.86 -16.91 4.06
CA TYR A 91 12.95 -17.61 3.38
C TYR A 91 13.86 -16.64 2.61
N SER A 92 13.31 -15.59 1.99
CA SER A 92 14.09 -14.61 1.25
C SER A 92 13.42 -13.24 1.19
N VAL A 93 13.78 -12.39 2.15
CA VAL A 93 13.36 -10.97 2.17
C VAL A 93 13.90 -10.20 0.95
N ASN A 94 15.05 -10.61 0.40
CA ASN A 94 15.68 -9.92 -0.74
C ASN A 94 14.84 -10.03 -2.02
N LEU A 95 14.16 -11.16 -2.24
CA LEU A 95 13.26 -11.34 -3.39
C LEU A 95 11.98 -10.52 -3.20
N ALA A 96 11.40 -10.52 -2.00
CA ALA A 96 10.23 -9.72 -1.68
C ALA A 96 10.50 -8.22 -1.83
N THR A 97 11.64 -7.73 -1.31
CA THR A 97 12.07 -6.33 -1.47
C THR A 97 12.34 -6.00 -2.94
N GLY A 98 12.92 -6.91 -3.72
CA GLY A 98 13.13 -6.71 -5.15
C GLY A 98 11.83 -6.50 -5.92
N VAL A 99 10.85 -7.39 -5.73
CA VAL A 99 9.52 -7.29 -6.36
C VAL A 99 8.80 -6.02 -5.93
N GLN A 100 8.85 -5.69 -4.63
CA GLN A 100 8.23 -4.47 -4.10
C GLN A 100 8.87 -3.20 -4.66
N ASN A 101 10.19 -3.17 -4.86
CA ASN A 101 10.89 -2.04 -5.48
C ASN A 101 10.52 -1.85 -6.94
N VAL A 102 10.49 -2.94 -7.72
CA VAL A 102 10.09 -2.88 -9.15
C VAL A 102 8.67 -2.34 -9.28
N PHE A 103 7.78 -2.80 -8.41
CA PHE A 103 6.40 -2.39 -8.42
C PHE A 103 6.21 -0.94 -7.95
N THR A 104 6.97 -0.51 -6.94
CA THR A 104 7.01 0.91 -6.54
C THR A 104 7.51 1.78 -7.68
N ALA A 105 8.54 1.35 -8.43
CA ALA A 105 9.02 2.05 -9.59
C ALA A 105 7.97 2.10 -10.73
N ALA A 106 7.30 0.98 -11.01
CA ALA A 106 6.22 0.92 -11.99
C ALA A 106 5.06 1.85 -11.62
N LYS A 107 4.71 1.92 -10.33
CA LYS A 107 3.69 2.83 -9.79
C LYS A 107 4.05 4.29 -10.02
N LEU A 108 5.30 4.67 -9.78
CA LEU A 108 5.79 6.03 -10.05
C LEU A 108 5.75 6.36 -11.54
N VAL A 109 6.15 5.41 -12.41
CA VAL A 109 6.07 5.60 -13.86
C VAL A 109 4.62 5.76 -14.33
N ALA A 110 3.69 4.95 -13.80
CA ALA A 110 2.27 5.07 -14.12
C ALA A 110 1.70 6.44 -13.72
N ILE A 111 2.07 6.95 -12.54
CA ILE A 111 1.69 8.31 -12.10
C ILE A 111 2.23 9.36 -13.08
N LEU A 112 3.49 9.25 -13.50
CA LEU A 112 4.08 10.20 -14.46
C LEU A 112 3.33 10.19 -15.80
N ILE A 113 2.97 9.00 -16.31
CA ILE A 113 2.18 8.87 -17.54
C ILE A 113 0.82 9.53 -17.38
N VAL A 114 0.15 9.34 -16.24
CA VAL A 114 -1.15 9.98 -15.96
C VAL A 114 -1.03 11.50 -15.90
N ILE A 115 0.02 12.04 -15.27
CA ILE A 115 0.24 13.49 -15.20
C ILE A 115 0.52 14.06 -16.60
N CYS A 116 1.42 13.46 -17.37
CA CYS A 116 1.75 13.91 -18.72
C CYS A 116 0.56 13.78 -19.68
N GLY A 117 -0.15 12.65 -19.64
CA GLY A 117 -1.35 12.41 -20.44
C GLY A 117 -2.49 13.36 -20.06
N GLY A 118 -2.67 13.63 -18.77
CA GLY A 118 -3.62 14.61 -18.26
C GLY A 118 -3.29 16.04 -18.71
N ALA A 119 -2.02 16.44 -18.63
CA ALA A 119 -1.55 17.75 -19.08
C ALA A 119 -1.74 17.95 -20.60
N TYR A 120 -1.42 16.94 -21.40
CA TYR A 120 -1.64 16.95 -22.85
C TYR A 120 -3.14 17.07 -23.18
N LYS A 121 -4.00 16.29 -22.50
CA LYS A 121 -5.46 16.35 -22.70
C LYS A 121 -6.08 17.66 -22.26
N LEU A 122 -5.52 18.30 -21.23
CA LEU A 122 -5.95 19.62 -20.77
C LEU A 122 -5.58 20.70 -21.80
N ALA A 123 -4.41 20.59 -22.44
CA ALA A 123 -4.00 21.46 -23.54
C ALA A 123 -4.89 21.30 -24.81
N GLU A 124 -5.45 20.11 -25.05
CA GLU A 124 -6.45 19.85 -26.11
C GLU A 124 -7.87 20.38 -25.78
N GLY A 125 -8.12 20.88 -24.56
CA GLY A 125 -9.44 21.42 -24.17
C GLY A 125 -10.54 20.38 -23.89
N LYS A 126 -10.22 19.08 -23.81
CA LYS A 126 -11.19 17.98 -23.58
C LYS A 126 -11.25 17.56 -22.10
N SER A 127 -11.87 18.40 -21.27
CA SER A 127 -11.94 18.22 -19.80
C SER A 127 -12.73 16.99 -19.32
N ASN A 128 -13.79 16.58 -20.03
CA ASN A 128 -14.67 15.48 -19.61
C ASN A 128 -14.03 14.08 -19.75
N LEU A 129 -13.06 13.92 -20.65
CA LEU A 129 -12.38 12.63 -20.85
C LEU A 129 -11.29 12.43 -19.78
N THR A 130 -10.58 13.48 -19.36
CA THR A 130 -9.49 13.38 -18.37
C THR A 130 -9.95 12.73 -17.05
N SER A 131 -11.15 13.05 -16.58
CA SER A 131 -11.70 12.50 -15.32
C SER A 131 -11.91 10.97 -15.36
N GLY A 132 -12.43 10.45 -16.48
CA GLY A 132 -12.66 9.00 -16.66
C GLY A 132 -11.38 8.19 -16.83
N TYR A 133 -10.37 8.74 -17.49
CA TYR A 133 -9.06 8.10 -17.65
C TYR A 133 -8.29 8.08 -16.32
N VAL A 134 -8.30 9.17 -15.57
CA VAL A 134 -7.63 9.26 -14.25
C VAL A 134 -8.26 8.28 -13.25
N SER A 135 -9.59 8.17 -13.23
CA SER A 135 -10.30 7.26 -12.32
C SER A 135 -9.99 5.77 -12.57
N LYS A 136 -10.01 5.33 -13.83
CA LYS A 136 -9.66 3.94 -14.19
C LYS A 136 -8.20 3.60 -13.84
N MET A 137 -7.28 4.53 -14.12
CA MET A 137 -5.86 4.31 -13.83
C MET A 137 -5.58 4.37 -12.32
N ALA A 138 -6.29 5.21 -11.57
CA ALA A 138 -6.19 5.25 -10.11
C ALA A 138 -6.62 3.94 -9.46
N GLN A 139 -7.67 3.26 -9.95
CA GLN A 139 -8.06 1.95 -9.44
C GLN A 139 -6.96 0.89 -9.67
N VAL A 140 -6.34 0.85 -10.85
CA VAL A 140 -5.20 -0.05 -11.14
C VAL A 140 -4.04 0.24 -10.19
N LEU A 141 -3.83 1.51 -9.84
CA LEU A 141 -2.76 1.95 -8.95
C LEU A 141 -3.00 1.65 -7.47
N VAL A 142 -4.26 1.48 -7.06
CA VAL A 142 -4.62 1.15 -5.66
C VAL A 142 -4.54 -0.35 -5.40
N ILE A 143 -4.80 -1.17 -6.42
CA ILE A 143 -4.66 -2.63 -6.37
C ILE A 143 -3.18 -3.04 -6.50
N SER A 144 -2.37 -2.14 -7.07
CA SER A 144 -0.93 -2.25 -7.06
C SER A 144 -0.37 -1.80 -5.71
#